data_AF-R9B241-F1
#
_entry.id   AF-R9B241-F1
#
_cell.length_a   1.000
_cell.length_b   1.000
_cell.length_c   1.000
_cell.angle_alpha   90.00
_cell.angle_beta   90.00
_cell.angle_gamma   90.00
#
_symmetry.space_group_name_H-M   'P 1'
#
loop_
_entity.id
_entity.type
_entity.pdbx_description
1 polymer ?
#
loop_
_entity_poly.entity_id
_entity_poly.type
_entity_poly.pdbx_seq_one_letter_code
_entity_poly.pdbx_strand_id
1 'polypeptide(L)' 'DGQRSIDLLDQKQVNELIQSSETPEALAFNMMKLMPGASESQFTANLEMALYAADVLGYVTASGDK' A
#
# COMPACT_ATOMS: atom_id res chain seq x y z
N ASP A 1 2.45 27.75 6.23
CA ASP A 1 1.28 26.86 6.05
C ASP A 1 1.47 25.85 4.96
N GLY A 2 1.07 24.62 5.23
CA GLY A 2 0.82 23.62 4.22
C GLY A 2 1.93 22.58 4.10
N GLN A 3 2.19 21.82 5.17
CA GLN A 3 2.34 20.38 4.95
C GLN A 3 1.08 19.99 4.17
N ARG A 4 1.21 19.86 2.84
CA ARG A 4 0.13 19.37 1.99
C ARG A 4 -0.32 18.11 2.68
N SER A 5 -1.56 18.11 3.20
CA SER A 5 -2.18 16.94 3.77
C SER A 5 -2.12 15.90 2.66
N ILE A 6 -1.11 15.04 2.73
CA ILE A 6 -0.95 13.97 1.76
C ILE A 6 -2.18 13.11 2.03
N ASP A 7 -3.11 13.05 1.08
CA ASP A 7 -4.26 12.17 1.19
C ASP A 7 -3.74 10.73 1.24
N LEU A 8 -3.78 10.18 2.44
CA LEU A 8 -3.35 8.84 2.76
C LEU A 8 -4.55 7.89 2.68
N LEU A 9 -4.31 6.67 2.22
CA LEU A 9 -5.25 5.58 2.28
C LEU A 9 -5.50 5.22 3.74
N ASP A 10 -6.76 5.02 4.09
CA ASP A 10 -7.12 4.53 5.41
C ASP A 10 -6.64 3.09 5.59
N GLN A 11 -6.43 2.69 6.85
CA GLN A 11 -5.96 1.35 7.19
C GLN A 11 -6.83 0.24 6.59
N LYS A 12 -8.15 0.47 6.45
CA LYS A 12 -9.06 -0.48 5.78
C LYS A 12 -8.72 -0.64 4.29
N GLN A 13 -8.51 0.48 3.59
CA GLN A 13 -8.15 0.46 2.17
C GLN A 13 -6.77 -0.15 1.95
N VAL A 14 -5.82 0.12 2.85
CA VAL A 14 -4.50 -0.52 2.85
C VAL A 14 -4.63 -2.02 3.04
N ASN A 15 -5.43 -2.50 4.01
CA ASN A 15 -5.64 -3.92 4.22
C ASN A 15 -6.32 -4.60 3.02
N GLU A 16 -7.35 -3.99 2.46
CA GLU A 16 -8.04 -4.50 1.26
C GLU A 16 -7.10 -4.53 0.04
N LEU A 17 -6.26 -3.50 -0.11
CA LEU A 17 -5.24 -3.42 -1.15
C LEU A 17 -4.24 -4.57 -1.00
N ILE A 18 -3.68 -4.77 0.19
CA ILE A 18 -2.73 -5.84 0.51
C ILE A 18 -3.36 -7.22 0.27
N GLN A 19 -4.61 -7.43 0.71
CA GLN A 19 -5.33 -8.70 0.51
C GLN A 19 -5.63 -8.99 -0.97
N SER A 20 -5.80 -7.95 -1.80
CA SER A 20 -6.03 -8.10 -3.23
C SER A 20 -4.74 -8.22 -4.06
N SER A 21 -3.58 -8.08 -3.41
CA SER A 21 -2.29 -7.91 -4.08
C SER A 21 -1.26 -8.88 -3.54
N GLU A 22 -1.03 -9.97 -4.29
CA GLU A 22 -0.08 -11.06 -3.98
C GLU A 22 1.40 -10.67 -4.09
N THR A 23 1.70 -9.58 -4.79
CA THR A 23 3.06 -9.08 -5.00
C THR A 23 3.14 -7.56 -4.84
N PRO A 24 4.33 -7.00 -4.58
CA PRO A 24 4.54 -5.54 -4.53
C PRO A 24 4.09 -4.83 -5.82
N GLU A 25 4.30 -5.45 -6.98
CA GLU A 25 3.86 -4.92 -8.28
C GLU A 25 2.34 -4.91 -8.41
N ALA A 26 1.68 -5.99 -7.97
CA ALA A 26 0.21 -6.05 -7.93
C ALA A 26 -0.36 -5.01 -6.96
N LEU A 27 0.34 -4.73 -5.86
CA LEU A 27 -0.02 -3.71 -4.88
C LEU A 27 0.05 -2.32 -5.50
N ALA A 28 1.17 -1.96 -6.12
CA ALA A 28 1.31 -0.69 -6.82
C ALA A 28 0.26 -0.51 -7.93
N PHE A 29 0.00 -1.56 -8.72
CA PHE A 29 -0.99 -1.52 -9.80
C PHE A 29 -2.43 -1.33 -9.28
N ASN A 30 -2.83 -2.06 -8.24
CA ASN A 30 -4.15 -1.90 -7.64
C ASN A 30 -4.28 -0.55 -6.94
N MET A 31 -3.19 -0.02 -6.39
CA MET A 31 -3.17 1.31 -5.79
C MET A 31 -3.34 2.42 -6.83
N MET A 32 -2.73 2.27 -8.02
CA MET A 32 -2.94 3.20 -9.14
C MET A 32 -4.40 3.26 -9.58
N LYS A 33 -5.12 2.13 -9.52
CA LYS A 33 -6.56 2.08 -9.83
C LYS A 33 -7.42 2.73 -8.76
N LEU A 34 -7.01 2.62 -7.49
CA LEU A 34 -7.68 3.25 -6.35
C LEU A 34 -7.46 4.77 -6.31
N MET A 35 -6.28 5.22 -6.75
CA MET A 35 -5.87 6.62 -6.69
C MET A 35 -5.40 7.14 -8.06
N PRO A 36 -6.26 7.15 -9.10
CA PRO A 36 -5.85 7.50 -10.46
C PRO A 36 -5.42 8.98 -10.62
N GLY A 37 -5.70 9.82 -9.63
CA GLY A 37 -5.29 11.23 -9.57
C GLY A 37 -4.27 11.54 -8.47
N ALA A 38 -3.70 10.53 -7.80
CA ALA A 38 -2.66 10.79 -6.81
C ALA A 38 -1.43 11.40 -7.47
N SER A 39 -0.91 12.46 -6.86
CA SER A 39 0.42 12.96 -7.19
C SER A 39 1.48 11.90 -6.86
N GLU A 40 2.64 11.99 -7.50
CA GLU A 40 3.77 11.09 -7.23
C GLU A 40 4.10 10.98 -5.73
N SER A 41 4.09 12.11 -5.01
CA SER A 41 4.34 12.12 -3.57
C SER A 41 3.24 11.42 -2.75
N GLN A 42 1.96 11.55 -3.16
CA GLN A 42 0.85 10.84 -2.51
C GLN A 42 0.92 9.35 -2.82
N PHE A 43 1.23 8.98 -4.06
CA PHE A 43 1.39 7.60 -4.45
C PHE A 43 2.54 6.95 -3.69
N THR A 44 3.73 7.55 -3.66
CA THR A 44 4.88 6.98 -2.96
C THR A 44 4.62 6.82 -1.46
N ALA A 45 4.06 7.83 -0.79
CA ALA A 45 3.75 7.73 0.65
C ALA A 45 2.75 6.61 0.97
N ASN A 46 1.72 6.43 0.13
CA ASN A 46 0.75 5.35 0.30
C ASN A 46 1.34 3.98 -0.02
N LEU A 47 2.23 3.90 -1.01
CA LEU A 47 2.91 2.67 -1.38
C LEU A 47 3.82 2.20 -0.24
N GLU A 48 4.63 3.11 0.32
CA GLU A 48 5.53 2.82 1.43
C GLU A 48 4.76 2.32 2.66
N MET A 49 3.65 2.98 3.02
CA MET A 49 2.81 2.52 4.12
C MET A 49 2.16 1.17 3.85
N ALA A 50 1.68 0.93 2.62
CA ALA A 50 1.05 -0.34 2.27
C ALA A 50 2.07 -1.48 2.26
N LEU A 51 3.30 -1.24 1.78
CA LEU A 51 4.39 -2.21 1.84
C LEU A 51 4.82 -2.49 3.28
N TYR A 52 4.93 -1.45 4.11
CA TYR A 52 5.22 -1.60 5.53
C TYR A 52 4.12 -2.37 6.26
N ALA A 53 2.85 -2.05 5.99
CA ALA A 53 1.72 -2.77 6.55
C ALA A 53 1.66 -4.22 6.06
N ALA A 54 2.01 -4.49 4.79
CA ALA A 54 2.10 -5.86 4.26
C ALA A 54 3.21 -6.67 4.95
N ASP A 55 4.34 -6.05 5.24
CA ASP A 55 5.45 -6.65 5.99
C ASP A 55 5.05 -6.94 7.45
N VAL A 56 4.42 -5.96 8.13
CA VAL A 56 3.95 -6.08 9.53
C VAL A 56 2.79 -7.06 9.70
N LEU A 57 1.81 -7.03 8.79
CA LEU A 57 0.70 -7.99 8.78
C LEU A 57 1.18 -9.41 8.50
N GLY A 58 2.43 -9.55 8.06
CA GLY A 58 3.02 -10.82 7.70
C GLY A 58 2.41 -11.28 6.40
N TYR A 59 3.03 -10.90 5.29
CA TYR A 59 3.16 -11.83 4.18
C TYR A 59 3.91 -13.08 4.68
N VAL A 60 3.22 -13.94 5.46
CA VAL A 60 3.61 -15.33 5.65
C VAL A 60 3.16 -16.08 4.39
N THR A 61 3.73 -15.69 3.26
CA THR A 61 4.16 -16.66 2.27
C THR A 61 5.68 -16.72 2.42
N ALA A 62 6.18 -17.82 2.99
CA ALA A 62 7.60 -18.17 3.11
C ALA A 62 8.39 -17.69 4.35
N SER A 63 7.89 -17.99 5.55
CA SER A 63 8.78 -18.45 6.65
C SER A 63 8.06 -19.40 7.62
N GLY A 64 7.12 -20.19 7.08
CA GLY A 64 6.53 -21.35 7.74
C GLY A 64 7.13 -22.70 7.31
N ASP A 65 8.17 -22.71 6.49
CA ASP A 65 8.88 -23.93 6.08
C ASP A 65 10.40 -23.73 6.25
N LYS A 66 10.88 -23.97 7.47
CA LYS A 66 12.06 -24.81 7.78
C LYS A 66 11.88 -25.44 9.15
#